data_AF-A0A8H4UJ84-F1
#
_entry.id   AF-A0A8H4UJ84-F1
#
_cell.length_a   1.000
_cell.length_b   1.000
_cell.length_c   1.000
_cell.angle_alpha   90.00
_cell.angle_beta   90.00
_cell.angle_gamma   90.00
#
_symmetry.space_group_name_H-M   'P 1'
#
loop_
_entity.id
_entity.type
_entity.pdbx_description
1 polymer ?
#
loop_
_entity_poly.entity_id
_entity_poly.type
_entity_poly.pdbx_seq_one_letter_code
_entity_poly.pdbx_strand_id
1 'polypeptide(L)'
;MPSTSSIIPEYEAANAEYAASFDKGDLALPPSRHVAVVACMDARLDPAQVLGIELGSAHVIRNAGGRAIDALRSIIISQQLLGTREIVIVHHVRQTPIYLCSAMLIIQTDCGMLTFSDLDLKAKVRKELDQDVEHIAFLPFGDVKQSVVDDITLLKKSPLVLDVPITGYVYDVKSGKIEKVAA
;
A
#
# COMPACT_ATOMS: atom_id res chain seq x y z
N MET A 1 -10.63 -14.02 -25.56
CA MET A 1 -9.71 -12.91 -25.23
C MET A 1 -10.55 -11.80 -24.64
N PRO A 2 -10.18 -11.18 -23.50
CA PRO A 2 -10.93 -10.04 -22.99
C PRO A 2 -10.91 -8.92 -24.04
N SER A 3 -12.02 -8.20 -24.20
CA SER A 3 -12.14 -7.15 -25.21
C SER A 3 -11.08 -6.06 -25.03
N THR A 4 -10.41 -5.70 -26.13
CA THR A 4 -9.30 -4.75 -26.22
C THR A 4 -9.74 -3.28 -26.27
N SER A 5 -10.88 -2.92 -25.67
CA SER A 5 -11.27 -1.51 -25.57
C SER A 5 -10.52 -0.84 -24.42
N SER A 6 -9.93 0.31 -24.69
CA SER A 6 -9.27 1.13 -23.66
C SER A 6 -10.27 1.61 -22.62
N ILE A 7 -9.90 1.58 -21.33
CA ILE A 7 -10.70 2.11 -20.21
C ILE A 7 -10.69 3.66 -20.15
N ILE A 8 -9.79 4.31 -20.90
CA ILE A 8 -9.55 5.75 -20.82
C ILE A 8 -10.82 6.61 -21.01
N PRO A 9 -11.69 6.34 -22.00
CA PRO A 9 -12.90 7.15 -22.17
C PRO A 9 -13.84 7.12 -20.94
N GLU A 10 -13.90 6.00 -20.23
CA GLU A 10 -14.70 5.88 -19.01
C GLU A 10 -14.13 6.73 -17.86
N TYR A 11 -12.80 6.76 -17.72
CA TYR A 11 -12.13 7.62 -16.73
C TYR A 11 -12.28 9.10 -17.04
N GLU A 12 -12.21 9.49 -18.31
CA GLU A 12 -12.42 10.88 -18.74
C GLU A 12 -13.85 11.35 -18.46
N ALA A 13 -14.84 10.50 -18.76
CA ALA A 13 -16.25 10.77 -18.45
C ALA A 13 -16.48 10.91 -16.94
N ALA A 14 -15.99 9.97 -16.14
CA ALA A 14 -16.12 10.02 -14.68
C ALA A 14 -15.44 11.26 -14.07
N ASN A 15 -14.29 11.68 -14.61
CA ASN A 15 -13.61 12.89 -14.15
C ASN A 15 -14.39 14.16 -14.52
N ALA A 16 -15.04 14.21 -15.69
CA ALA A 16 -15.88 15.36 -16.05
C ALA A 16 -17.06 15.54 -15.07
N GLU A 17 -17.67 14.44 -14.62
CA GLU A 17 -18.71 14.46 -13.59
C GLU A 17 -18.15 14.91 -12.22
N TYR A 18 -16.99 14.39 -11.82
CA TYR A 18 -16.30 14.82 -10.60
C TYR A 18 -16.00 16.32 -10.61
N ALA A 19 -15.44 16.83 -11.71
CA ALA A 19 -15.04 18.23 -11.85
C ALA A 19 -16.23 19.20 -11.81
N ALA A 20 -17.42 18.78 -12.27
CA ALA A 20 -18.62 19.63 -12.30
C ALA A 20 -19.10 20.07 -10.89
N SER A 21 -18.71 19.34 -9.84
CA SER A 21 -19.06 19.63 -8.45
C SER A 21 -17.86 19.92 -7.54
N PHE A 22 -16.65 19.99 -8.11
CA PHE A 22 -15.42 20.14 -7.36
C PHE A 22 -15.27 21.55 -6.76
N ASP A 23 -15.09 21.62 -5.44
CA ASP A 23 -15.00 22.88 -4.67
C ASP A 23 -13.72 22.97 -3.82
N LYS A 24 -12.72 22.11 -4.05
CA LYS A 24 -11.51 21.98 -3.21
C LYS A 24 -10.23 22.55 -3.83
N GLY A 25 -10.37 23.50 -4.75
CA GLY A 25 -9.23 24.10 -5.48
C GLY A 25 -8.24 24.88 -4.61
N ASP A 26 -8.71 25.43 -3.49
CA ASP A 26 -7.91 26.29 -2.61
C ASP A 26 -7.27 25.55 -1.43
N LEU A 27 -7.31 24.21 -1.41
CA LEU A 27 -6.66 23.43 -0.36
C LEU A 27 -5.14 23.68 -0.39
N ALA A 28 -4.57 23.88 0.80
CA ALA A 28 -3.14 24.10 0.96
C ALA A 28 -2.33 22.85 0.56
N LEU A 29 -1.09 23.07 0.10
CA LEU A 29 -0.19 21.99 -0.27
C LEU A 29 0.21 21.09 0.92
N PRO A 30 0.55 21.61 2.11
CA PRO A 30 0.85 20.77 3.27
C PRO A 30 -0.41 20.05 3.78
N PRO A 31 -0.34 18.74 4.11
CA PRO A 31 -1.48 18.01 4.65
C PRO A 31 -1.96 18.57 5.99
N SER A 32 -3.24 18.91 6.09
CA SER A 32 -3.80 19.58 7.27
C SER A 32 -3.77 18.75 8.55
N ARG A 33 -3.72 17.42 8.46
CA ARG A 33 -3.57 16.51 9.61
C ARG A 33 -2.13 16.14 9.90
N HIS A 34 -1.18 16.57 9.07
CA HIS A 34 0.23 16.22 9.19
C HIS A 34 0.48 14.69 9.17
N VAL A 35 -0.30 13.90 8.43
CA VAL A 35 -0.16 12.44 8.34
C VAL A 35 0.37 12.00 6.98
N ALA A 36 1.26 11.00 6.98
CA ALA A 36 1.62 10.23 5.79
C ALA A 36 1.17 8.78 5.92
N VAL A 37 0.37 8.29 4.97
CA VAL A 37 -0.10 6.91 4.90
C VAL A 37 0.69 6.16 3.83
N VAL A 38 1.23 5.00 4.17
CA VAL A 38 1.86 4.05 3.24
C VAL A 38 0.96 2.84 3.12
N ALA A 39 0.53 2.50 1.91
CA ALA A 39 -0.40 1.42 1.67
C ALA A 39 -0.07 0.60 0.41
N CYS A 40 -0.62 -0.60 0.29
CA CYS A 40 -0.48 -1.40 -0.92
C CYS A 40 -1.22 -0.77 -2.11
N MET A 41 -0.73 -0.99 -3.33
CA MET A 41 -1.38 -0.63 -4.60
C MET A 41 -2.56 -1.56 -4.98
N ASP A 42 -2.96 -2.48 -4.09
CA ASP A 42 -4.07 -3.40 -4.32
C ASP A 42 -5.37 -2.67 -4.67
N ALA A 43 -6.01 -3.08 -5.77
CA ALA A 43 -7.22 -2.44 -6.28
C ALA A 43 -8.43 -2.56 -5.33
N ARG A 44 -8.39 -3.45 -4.33
CA ARG A 44 -9.44 -3.63 -3.32
C ARG A 44 -9.23 -2.76 -2.07
N LEU A 45 -8.13 -2.01 -2.02
CA LEU A 45 -7.81 -1.08 -0.95
C LEU A 45 -7.84 0.34 -1.51
N ASP A 46 -8.81 1.14 -1.08
CA ASP A 46 -8.77 2.59 -1.20
C ASP A 46 -8.43 3.18 0.17
N PRO A 47 -7.17 3.60 0.42
CA PRO A 47 -6.77 4.12 1.73
C PRO A 47 -7.60 5.32 2.18
N ALA A 48 -8.08 6.16 1.25
CA ALA A 48 -8.83 7.34 1.61
C ALA A 48 -10.22 6.97 2.13
N GLN A 49 -10.90 6.04 1.46
CA GLN A 49 -12.20 5.53 1.92
C GLN A 49 -12.07 4.70 3.20
N VAL A 50 -11.07 3.80 3.29
CA VAL A 50 -10.90 2.90 4.43
C VAL A 50 -10.58 3.65 5.72
N LEU A 51 -9.80 4.74 5.64
CA LEU A 51 -9.37 5.52 6.81
C LEU A 51 -10.16 6.82 7.02
N GLY A 52 -11.12 7.15 6.14
CA GLY A 52 -11.85 8.41 6.21
C GLY A 52 -10.98 9.64 5.96
N ILE A 53 -10.02 9.54 5.04
CA ILE A 53 -9.12 10.65 4.68
C ILE A 53 -9.86 11.60 3.74
N GLU A 54 -10.01 12.83 4.17
CA GLU A 54 -10.54 13.91 3.34
C GLU A 54 -9.45 14.48 2.41
N LEU A 55 -9.85 15.08 1.28
CA LEU A 55 -8.91 15.76 0.37
C LEU A 55 -8.08 16.81 1.13
N GLY A 56 -6.77 16.81 0.89
CA GLY A 56 -5.81 17.72 1.54
C GLY A 56 -5.44 17.35 2.98
N SER A 57 -5.97 16.27 3.56
CA SER A 57 -5.74 15.96 4.98
C SER A 57 -4.49 15.13 5.25
N ALA A 58 -4.14 14.18 4.37
CA ALA A 58 -2.98 13.31 4.49
C ALA A 58 -2.30 13.05 3.15
N HIS A 59 -1.01 12.75 3.16
CA HIS A 59 -0.35 12.13 2.00
C HIS A 59 -0.65 10.64 1.95
N VAL A 60 -0.92 10.11 0.76
CA VAL A 60 -1.15 8.68 0.53
C VAL A 60 -0.10 8.17 -0.46
N ILE A 61 0.81 7.33 0.00
CA ILE A 61 1.89 6.72 -0.77
C ILE A 61 1.53 5.26 -1.01
N ARG A 62 1.53 4.82 -2.27
CA ARG A 62 1.16 3.44 -2.64
C ARG A 62 2.21 2.77 -3.49
N ASN A 63 2.56 1.54 -3.15
CA ASN A 63 3.46 0.67 -3.92
C ASN A 63 3.07 -0.81 -3.74
N ALA A 64 3.76 -1.73 -4.41
CA ALA A 64 3.51 -3.16 -4.29
C ALA A 64 3.78 -3.63 -2.84
N GLY A 65 2.76 -4.12 -2.15
CA GLY A 65 2.86 -4.57 -0.76
C GLY A 65 2.81 -3.47 0.30
N GLY A 66 2.85 -2.18 -0.07
CA GLY A 66 2.91 -1.08 0.91
C GLY A 66 4.24 -1.05 1.67
N ARG A 67 5.33 -1.43 1.00
CA ARG A 67 6.66 -1.56 1.60
C ARG A 67 7.24 -0.20 1.95
N ALA A 68 7.63 -0.04 3.22
CA ALA A 68 8.16 1.21 3.74
C ALA A 68 9.48 1.65 3.08
N ILE A 69 10.35 0.69 2.71
CA ILE A 69 11.63 1.00 2.07
C ILE A 69 11.46 1.70 0.72
N ASP A 70 10.51 1.25 -0.10
CA ASP A 70 10.17 1.88 -1.38
C ASP A 70 9.47 3.23 -1.20
N ALA A 71 8.78 3.42 -0.08
CA ALA A 71 8.12 4.67 0.29
C ALA A 71 9.08 5.71 0.89
N LEU A 72 10.31 5.33 1.27
CA LEU A 72 11.21 6.14 2.10
C LEU A 72 11.48 7.53 1.50
N ARG A 73 11.79 7.61 0.20
CA ARG A 73 12.00 8.90 -0.49
C ARG A 73 10.79 9.84 -0.33
N SER A 74 9.59 9.29 -0.48
CA SER A 74 8.33 10.06 -0.38
C SER A 74 8.05 10.47 1.06
N ILE A 75 8.35 9.61 2.04
CA ILE A 75 8.24 9.93 3.48
C ILE A 75 9.16 11.10 3.85
N ILE A 76 10.42 11.09 3.39
CA ILE A 76 11.38 12.16 3.65
C ILE A 76 10.86 13.50 3.12
N ILE A 77 10.41 13.54 1.86
CA ILE A 77 9.83 14.76 1.27
C ILE A 77 8.60 15.23 2.07
N SER A 78 7.71 14.29 2.41
CA SER A 78 6.50 14.53 3.17
C SER A 78 6.78 15.17 4.53
N GLN A 79 7.82 14.72 5.24
CA GLN A 79 8.18 15.24 6.56
C GLN A 79 8.94 16.57 6.48
N GLN A 80 9.96 16.63 5.62
CA GLN A 80 10.93 17.74 5.57
C GLN A 80 10.38 18.96 4.85
N LEU A 81 9.62 18.76 3.77
CA LEU A 81 9.11 19.87 2.94
C LEU A 81 7.65 20.20 3.22
N LEU A 82 6.86 19.22 3.66
CA LEU A 82 5.41 19.34 3.76
C LEU A 82 4.86 19.09 5.18
N GLY A 83 5.77 18.92 6.15
CA GLY A 83 5.43 19.04 7.57
C GLY A 83 4.65 17.87 8.18
N THR A 84 4.63 16.67 7.59
CA THR A 84 3.98 15.53 8.25
C THR A 84 4.75 15.07 9.50
N ARG A 85 4.02 14.65 10.54
CA ARG A 85 4.50 14.30 11.89
C ARG A 85 3.87 13.02 12.43
N GLU A 86 3.25 12.23 11.57
CA GLU A 86 2.73 10.90 11.92
C GLU A 86 2.73 10.02 10.68
N ILE A 87 3.07 8.74 10.86
CA ILE A 87 3.13 7.75 9.77
C ILE A 87 2.17 6.60 10.07
N VAL A 88 1.34 6.25 9.09
CA VAL A 88 0.45 5.09 9.15
C VAL A 88 0.86 4.10 8.07
N ILE A 89 1.10 2.84 8.44
CA ILE A 89 1.40 1.76 7.51
C ILE A 89 0.17 0.84 7.42
N VAL A 90 -0.31 0.57 6.21
CA VAL A 90 -1.46 -0.30 5.98
C VAL A 90 -1.07 -1.39 4.98
N HIS A 91 -0.80 -2.58 5.50
CA HIS A 91 -0.76 -3.79 4.67
C HIS A 91 -2.16 -4.41 4.63
N HIS A 92 -2.37 -5.40 3.77
CA HIS A 92 -3.69 -6.01 3.65
C HIS A 92 -3.60 -7.53 3.57
N VAL A 93 -4.71 -8.16 3.95
CA VAL A 93 -4.90 -9.60 3.91
C VAL A 93 -6.27 -9.90 3.33
N ARG A 94 -6.42 -11.09 2.74
CA ARG A 94 -7.73 -11.73 2.57
C ARG A 94 -7.71 -12.98 3.42
N GLN A 95 -8.60 -13.09 4.40
CA GLN A 95 -8.84 -14.36 5.08
C GLN A 95 -9.93 -15.11 4.32
N THR A 96 -9.56 -16.04 3.44
CA THR A 96 -10.49 -17.01 2.87
C THR A 96 -10.56 -18.23 3.81
N PRO A 97 -11.72 -18.52 4.45
CA PRO A 97 -11.89 -19.79 5.10
C PRO A 97 -11.97 -20.88 4.02
N ILE A 98 -10.95 -21.73 3.97
CA ILE A 98 -10.97 -22.95 3.17
C ILE A 98 -11.28 -24.10 4.13
N TYR A 99 -12.48 -24.66 4.03
CA TYR A 99 -12.80 -25.97 4.61
C TYR A 99 -12.23 -27.05 3.67
N LEU A 100 -10.92 -27.30 3.74
CA LEU A 100 -10.35 -28.52 3.19
C LEU A 100 -10.14 -29.49 4.36
N CYS A 101 -10.74 -30.67 4.19
CA CYS A 101 -10.61 -31.91 4.94
C CYS A 101 -9.58 -31.89 6.10
N SER A 102 -10.08 -32.12 7.32
CA SER A 102 -9.36 -32.52 8.54
C SER A 102 -7.82 -32.36 8.52
N ALA A 103 -7.37 -31.24 9.08
CA ALA A 103 -5.99 -30.85 9.42
C ALA A 103 -5.33 -29.82 8.49
N MET A 104 -4.80 -28.78 9.15
CA MET A 104 -4.03 -27.64 8.66
C MET A 104 -4.84 -26.43 8.16
N LEU A 105 -5.02 -25.47 9.07
CA LEU A 105 -5.51 -24.12 8.82
C LEU A 105 -4.45 -23.35 8.01
N ILE A 106 -4.42 -23.51 6.69
CA ILE A 106 -3.67 -22.59 5.82
C ILE A 106 -4.52 -21.34 5.66
N ILE A 107 -4.18 -20.28 6.38
CA ILE A 107 -4.68 -18.93 6.08
C ILE A 107 -3.98 -18.50 4.81
N GLN A 108 -4.60 -18.73 3.65
CA GLN A 108 -4.06 -18.26 2.38
C GLN A 108 -4.30 -16.75 2.29
N THR A 109 -3.26 -15.98 2.53
CA THR A 109 -3.28 -14.52 2.50
C THR A 109 -3.17 -14.03 1.05
N ASP A 110 -4.23 -13.41 0.54
CA ASP A 110 -4.33 -13.05 -0.89
C ASP A 110 -3.77 -11.65 -1.23
N CYS A 111 -2.65 -11.27 -0.59
CA CYS A 111 -1.80 -10.21 -1.10
C CYS A 111 -0.89 -10.82 -2.16
N GLY A 112 -0.83 -10.24 -3.37
CA GLY A 112 0.00 -10.79 -4.45
C GLY A 112 1.48 -10.93 -4.05
N MET A 113 1.98 -10.11 -3.12
CA MET A 113 3.36 -10.19 -2.63
C MET A 113 3.67 -11.42 -1.77
N LEU A 114 2.65 -12.18 -1.35
CA LEU A 114 2.77 -13.45 -0.63
C LEU A 114 2.80 -14.67 -1.57
N THR A 115 2.54 -14.48 -2.87
CA THR A 115 2.34 -15.59 -3.81
C THR A 115 3.57 -15.93 -4.63
N PHE A 116 4.72 -15.27 -4.38
CA PHE A 116 5.97 -15.50 -5.09
C PHE A 116 7.19 -15.21 -4.22
N SER A 117 8.33 -15.83 -4.56
CA SER A 117 9.63 -15.39 -4.07
C SER A 117 10.31 -14.46 -5.08
N ASP A 118 11.30 -13.69 -4.59
CA ASP A 118 12.08 -12.78 -5.43
C ASP A 118 12.76 -13.55 -6.59
N LEU A 119 13.28 -14.75 -6.28
CA LEU A 119 13.89 -15.65 -7.27
C LEU A 119 12.89 -16.12 -8.33
N ASP A 120 11.67 -16.47 -7.93
CA ASP A 120 10.64 -16.94 -8.87
C ASP A 120 10.22 -15.84 -9.84
N LEU A 121 10.03 -14.62 -9.35
CA LEU A 121 9.63 -13.49 -10.20
C LEU A 121 10.77 -13.09 -11.15
N LYS A 122 12.02 -13.06 -10.67
CA LYS A 122 13.18 -12.82 -11.53
C LYS A 122 13.31 -13.88 -12.63
N ALA A 123 13.13 -15.15 -12.31
CA ALA A 123 13.15 -16.24 -13.29
C ALA A 123 12.02 -16.10 -14.32
N LYS A 124 10.81 -15.72 -13.88
CA LYS A 124 9.67 -15.46 -14.77
C LYS A 124 9.94 -14.30 -15.73
N VAL A 125 10.47 -13.17 -15.24
CA VAL A 125 10.81 -12.00 -16.07
C VAL A 125 11.86 -12.36 -17.11
N ARG A 126 12.92 -13.07 -16.74
CA ARG A 126 13.93 -13.55 -17.69
C ARG A 126 13.32 -14.43 -18.78
N LYS A 127 12.43 -15.35 -18.39
CA LYS A 127 11.79 -16.27 -19.33
C LYS A 127 10.84 -15.57 -20.30
N GLU A 128 10.05 -14.61 -19.81
CA GLU A 128 8.95 -14.00 -20.59
C GLU A 128 9.37 -12.75 -21.34
N LEU A 129 10.31 -11.97 -20.80
CA LEU A 129 10.75 -10.69 -21.36
C LEU A 129 12.20 -10.70 -21.87
N ASP A 130 12.97 -11.76 -21.59
CA ASP A 130 14.39 -11.87 -21.96
C ASP A 130 15.24 -10.69 -21.42
N GLN A 131 14.95 -10.25 -20.20
CA GLN A 131 15.66 -9.15 -19.52
C GLN A 131 16.24 -9.58 -18.18
N ASP A 132 17.39 -9.01 -17.80
CA ASP A 132 18.00 -9.21 -16.50
C ASP A 132 17.51 -8.18 -15.47
N VAL A 133 17.07 -8.68 -14.32
CA VAL A 133 16.43 -7.91 -13.25
C VAL A 133 17.04 -8.20 -11.88
N GLU A 134 18.27 -8.71 -11.78
CA GLU A 134 18.90 -9.01 -10.48
C GLU A 134 19.06 -7.80 -9.57
N HIS A 135 19.26 -6.64 -10.16
CA HIS A 135 19.40 -5.37 -9.46
C HIS A 135 18.08 -4.86 -8.85
N ILE A 136 16.95 -5.48 -9.20
CA ILE A 136 15.63 -5.13 -8.66
C ILE A 136 15.33 -6.06 -7.49
N ALA A 137 15.04 -5.47 -6.33
CA ALA A 137 14.43 -6.18 -5.22
C ALA A 137 12.91 -6.06 -5.33
N PHE A 138 12.21 -7.18 -5.42
CA PHE A 138 10.74 -7.21 -5.52
C PHE A 138 10.05 -7.24 -4.17
N LEU A 139 10.81 -7.43 -3.08
CA LEU A 139 10.33 -7.28 -1.71
C LEU A 139 9.08 -8.12 -1.33
N PRO A 140 8.98 -9.41 -1.72
CA PRO A 140 7.92 -10.27 -1.19
C PRO A 140 8.09 -10.49 0.32
N PHE A 141 7.04 -10.99 0.96
CA PHE A 141 7.04 -11.31 2.39
C PHE A 141 6.15 -12.54 2.65
N GLY A 142 6.39 -13.25 3.75
CA GLY A 142 5.68 -14.49 4.10
C GLY A 142 4.58 -14.34 5.15
N ASP A 143 4.61 -13.27 5.96
CA ASP A 143 3.61 -12.98 6.99
C ASP A 143 3.28 -11.48 6.98
N VAL A 144 1.99 -11.15 6.88
CA VAL A 144 1.52 -9.78 6.75
C VAL A 144 1.76 -8.97 8.04
N LYS A 145 1.51 -9.56 9.21
CA LYS A 145 1.68 -8.86 10.49
C LYS A 145 3.17 -8.61 10.75
N GLN A 146 4.02 -9.60 10.47
CA GLN A 146 5.47 -9.45 10.58
C GLN A 146 5.99 -8.40 9.58
N SER A 147 5.50 -8.39 8.34
CA SER A 147 5.87 -7.38 7.34
C SER A 147 5.57 -5.95 7.82
N VAL A 148 4.42 -5.74 8.49
CA VAL A 148 4.09 -4.46 9.13
C VAL A 148 5.09 -4.13 10.25
N VAL A 149 5.41 -5.08 11.14
CA VAL A 149 6.38 -4.88 12.22
C VAL A 149 7.78 -4.54 11.67
N ASP A 150 8.20 -5.24 10.62
CA ASP A 150 9.49 -5.04 9.97
C ASP A 150 9.58 -3.64 9.36
N ASP A 151 8.53 -3.21 8.66
CA ASP A 151 8.45 -1.90 8.03
C ASP A 151 8.39 -0.76 9.08
N ILE A 152 7.65 -0.93 10.19
CA ILE A 152 7.70 0.01 11.34
C ILE A 152 9.11 0.10 11.90
N THR A 153 9.74 -1.06 12.13
CA THR A 153 11.10 -1.14 12.71
C THR A 153 12.13 -0.48 11.80
N LEU A 154 12.00 -0.66 10.48
CA LEU A 154 12.85 -0.02 9.48
C LEU A 154 12.76 1.50 9.56
N LEU A 155 11.54 2.06 9.62
CA LEU A 155 11.36 3.51 9.72
C LEU A 155 11.85 4.05 11.06
N LYS A 156 11.54 3.39 12.18
CA LYS A 156 12.01 3.80 13.52
C LYS A 156 13.54 3.83 13.63
N LYS A 157 14.25 2.93 12.94
CA LYS A 157 15.72 2.85 12.94
C LYS A 157 16.37 3.79 11.93
N SER A 158 15.61 4.36 11.01
CA SER A 158 16.17 5.18 9.93
C SER A 158 16.50 6.58 10.44
N PRO A 159 17.75 7.06 10.30
CA PRO A 159 18.11 8.44 10.65
C PRO A 159 17.51 9.48 9.69
N LEU A 160 16.88 9.03 8.60
CA LEU A 160 16.23 9.89 7.61
C LEU A 160 14.77 10.18 7.93
N VAL A 161 14.19 9.49 8.91
CA VAL A 161 12.80 9.63 9.35
C VAL A 161 12.81 10.33 10.70
N LEU A 162 11.96 11.34 10.87
CA LEU A 162 11.81 12.02 12.15
C LEU A 162 11.30 11.06 13.24
N ASP A 163 11.68 11.32 14.50
CA ASP A 163 11.15 10.58 15.65
C ASP A 163 9.69 10.99 15.91
N VAL A 164 8.77 10.29 15.26
CA VAL A 164 7.32 10.56 15.27
C VAL A 164 6.53 9.28 15.46
N PRO A 165 5.24 9.36 15.86
CA PRO A 165 4.39 8.17 15.95
C PRO A 165 4.31 7.42 14.61
N ILE A 166 4.53 6.11 14.67
CA ILE A 166 4.36 5.19 13.55
C ILE A 166 3.41 4.07 13.98
N THR A 167 2.27 3.97 13.30
CA THR A 167 1.26 2.93 13.59
C THR A 167 1.04 2.02 12.38
N GLY A 168 1.02 0.72 12.60
CA GLY A 168 0.73 -0.28 11.56
C GLY A 168 -0.65 -0.90 11.71
N TYR A 169 -1.28 -1.16 10.57
CA TYR A 169 -2.56 -1.85 10.45
C TYR A 169 -2.49 -2.95 9.39
N VAL A 170 -3.31 -3.98 9.60
CA VAL A 170 -3.69 -4.94 8.58
C VAL A 170 -5.14 -4.68 8.20
N TYR A 171 -5.38 -4.37 6.92
CA TYR A 171 -6.71 -4.27 6.33
C TYR A 171 -7.19 -5.63 5.84
N ASP A 172 -8.34 -6.11 6.33
CA ASP A 172 -8.99 -7.30 5.81
C ASP A 172 -9.91 -6.92 4.64
N VAL A 173 -9.48 -7.28 3.42
CA VAL A 173 -10.21 -6.98 2.17
C VAL A 173 -11.59 -7.64 2.11
N LYS A 174 -11.89 -8.64 2.97
CA LYS A 174 -13.20 -9.30 3.02
C LYS A 174 -14.18 -8.55 3.90
N SER A 175 -13.75 -8.12 5.08
CA SER A 175 -14.64 -7.46 6.05
C SER A 175 -14.60 -5.93 5.97
N GLY A 176 -13.60 -5.35 5.30
CA GLY A 176 -13.37 -3.91 5.25
C GLY A 176 -12.77 -3.33 6.53
N LYS A 177 -12.41 -4.17 7.51
CA LYS A 177 -11.89 -3.73 8.82
C LYS A 177 -10.37 -3.59 8.81
N ILE A 178 -9.88 -2.66 9.63
CA ILE A 178 -8.46 -2.59 9.99
C ILE A 178 -8.24 -3.19 11.38
N GLU A 179 -7.15 -3.95 11.53
CA GLU A 179 -6.65 -4.45 12.80
C GLU A 179 -5.29 -3.82 13.08
N LYS A 180 -5.13 -3.19 14.25
CA LYS A 180 -3.84 -2.62 14.65
C LYS A 180 -2.84 -3.73 14.93
N VAL A 181 -1.62 -3.60 14.41
CA VAL A 181 -0.51 -4.53 14.70
C VAL A 181 0.24 -4.06 15.95
N ALA A 182 0.50 -4.97 16.88
CA ALA A 182 1.36 -4.70 18.03
C ALA A 182 2.84 -4.72 17.57
N ALA A 183 3.53 -3.58 17.68
CA ALA A 183 4.88 -3.36 17.17
C ALA A 183 5.68 -2.44 18.11
#